data_AF-A0AAV4QXB2-F1
#
_entry.id   AF-A0AAV4QXB2-F1
#
_cell.length_a   1.000
_cell.length_b   1.000
_cell.length_c   1.000
_cell.angle_alpha   90.00
_cell.angle_beta   90.00
_cell.angle_gamma   90.00
#
_symmetry.space_group_name_H-M   'P 1'
#
loop_
_entity.id
_entity.type
_entity.pdbx_description
1 polymer ?
#
loop_
_entity_poly.entity_id
_entity_poly.type
_entity_poly.pdbx_seq_one_letter_code
_entity_poly.pdbx_strand_id
1 'polypeptide(L)' 'MATSVLQPFIQKVRIPTAGDRVYKDECVLCFDTPESENGLYVCMSTFLGFCRSHVQLYFRKTSNSLFLHLKRYKKR' A
#
# COMPACT_ATOMS: atom_id res chain seq x y z
N MET A 1 16.78 -0.38 -16.67
CA MET A 1 15.49 -0.90 -17.20
C MET A 1 14.34 -0.84 -16.20
N ALA A 2 14.55 -0.92 -14.88
CA ALA A 2 13.45 -0.85 -13.90
C ALA A 2 12.88 0.57 -13.65
N THR A 3 13.66 1.63 -13.89
CA THR A 3 13.28 3.01 -13.55
C THR A 3 12.24 3.62 -14.47
N SER A 4 12.20 3.22 -15.76
CA SER A 4 11.26 3.79 -16.75
C SER A 4 9.80 3.49 -16.46
N VAL A 5 9.50 2.35 -15.83
CA VAL A 5 8.13 1.94 -15.49
C VAL A 5 7.55 2.77 -14.35
N LEU A 6 8.40 3.19 -13.40
CA LEU A 6 7.99 3.94 -12.21
C LEU A 6 7.91 5.46 -12.46
N GLN A 7 8.64 5.96 -13.45
CA GLN A 7 8.76 7.37 -13.78
C GLN A 7 7.41 8.12 -13.88
N PRO A 8 6.35 7.61 -14.54
CA PRO A 8 5.08 8.33 -14.61
C PRO A 8 4.32 8.40 -13.27
N PHE A 9 4.67 7.56 -12.30
CA PHE A 9 3.93 7.43 -11.04
C PHE A 9 4.65 8.06 -9.84
N ILE A 10 5.96 8.28 -9.94
CA ILE A 10 6.81 8.85 -8.88
C ILE A 10 6.30 10.19 -8.37
N GLN A 11 5.71 11.03 -9.22
CA GLN A 11 5.21 12.35 -8.83
C GLN A 11 4.10 12.31 -7.76
N LYS A 12 3.38 11.18 -7.64
CA LYS A 12 2.33 11.01 -6.63
C LYS A 12 2.84 10.45 -5.31
N VAL A 13 4.09 9.96 -5.27
CA VAL A 13 4.68 9.39 -4.06
C VAL A 13 4.96 10.51 -3.07
N ARG A 14 4.43 10.36 -1.85
CA ARG A 14 4.65 11.28 -0.73
C ARG A 14 5.51 10.61 0.34
N ILE A 15 6.31 11.41 1.02
CA ILE A 15 7.06 11.00 2.21
C ILE A 15 6.16 11.31 3.43
N PRO A 16 5.83 10.32 4.28
CA PRO A 16 5.05 10.59 5.50
C PRO A 16 5.77 11.56 6.44
N THR A 17 5.02 12.48 7.03
CA THR A 17 5.46 13.41 8.06
C THR A 17 4.88 13.04 9.44
N ALA A 18 5.29 13.72 10.52
CA ALA A 18 4.84 13.42 11.87
C ALA A 18 3.31 13.53 12.08
N GLY A 19 2.60 14.31 11.26
CA GLY A 19 1.14 14.46 11.32
C GLY A 19 0.37 13.45 10.47
N ASP A 20 1.04 12.70 9.60
CA ASP A 20 0.39 11.76 8.70
C ASP A 20 0.04 10.45 9.42
N ARG A 21 -1.18 9.96 9.21
CA ARG A 21 -1.59 8.64 9.69
C ARG A 21 -1.25 7.59 8.64
N VAL A 22 -0.38 6.64 9.00
CA VAL A 22 0.04 5.55 8.14
C VAL A 22 -0.64 4.25 8.59
N TYR A 23 -1.64 3.79 7.84
CA TYR A 23 -2.43 2.60 8.13
C TYR A 23 -1.72 1.34 7.61
N LYS A 24 -0.67 0.90 8.32
CA LYS A 24 0.20 -0.22 7.90
C LYS A 24 -0.04 -1.54 8.65
N ASP A 25 -0.93 -1.53 9.63
CA ASP A 25 -1.13 -2.68 10.53
C ASP A 25 -2.30 -3.58 10.06
N GLU A 26 -3.31 -3.00 9.40
CA GLU A 26 -4.52 -3.69 8.93
C GLU A 26 -5.09 -3.03 7.67
N CYS A 27 -5.86 -3.78 6.88
CA CYS A 27 -6.64 -3.24 5.78
C CYS A 27 -7.78 -2.33 6.29
N VAL A 28 -7.94 -1.16 5.67
CA VAL A 28 -8.98 -0.20 6.09
C VAL A 28 -10.43 -0.65 5.82
N LEU A 29 -10.63 -1.79 5.17
CA LEU A 29 -11.95 -2.33 4.81
C LEU A 29 -12.22 -3.73 5.40
N CYS A 30 -11.21 -4.41 5.94
CA CYS A 30 -11.33 -5.74 6.54
C CYS A 30 -10.13 -6.04 7.45
N PHE A 31 -10.20 -7.11 8.25
CA PHE A 31 -9.18 -7.44 9.24
C PHE A 31 -7.92 -8.13 8.69
N ASP A 32 -7.61 -7.97 7.40
CA ASP A 32 -6.39 -8.53 6.81
C ASP A 32 -5.16 -7.73 7.24
N THR A 33 -4.08 -8.43 7.58
CA THR A 33 -2.86 -7.83 8.15
C THR A 33 -1.64 -8.16 7.28
N PRO A 34 -0.46 -7.57 7.54
CA PRO A 34 0.78 -7.98 6.90
C PRO A 34 1.15 -9.47 7.10
N GLU A 35 0.57 -10.15 8.11
CA GLU A 35 0.77 -11.58 8.37
C GLU A 35 -0.19 -12.47 7.56
N SER A 36 -1.26 -11.91 6.98
CA SER A 36 -2.17 -12.64 6.10
C SER A 36 -1.42 -13.18 4.87
N GLU A 37 -1.96 -14.22 4.23
CA GLU A 37 -1.34 -14.92 3.10
C GLU A 37 -0.83 -13.97 1.99
N ASN A 38 -1.60 -12.93 1.69
CA ASN A 38 -1.30 -11.98 0.63
C ASN A 38 -0.63 -10.69 1.12
N GLY A 39 -0.39 -10.54 2.42
CA GLY A 39 0.14 -9.32 3.04
C GLY A 39 -0.77 -8.10 2.88
N LEU A 40 -0.19 -6.92 3.08
CA LEU A 40 -0.88 -5.63 3.07
C LEU A 40 -0.22 -4.66 2.07
N TYR A 41 -1.02 -3.91 1.32
CA TYR A 41 -0.59 -2.94 0.33
C TYR A 41 -0.87 -1.52 0.83
N VAL A 42 0.18 -0.76 1.15
CA VAL A 42 0.06 0.62 1.63
C VAL A 42 0.24 1.60 0.48
N CYS A 43 -0.76 2.43 0.21
CA CYS A 43 -0.68 3.42 -0.86
C CYS A 43 0.41 4.47 -0.54
N MET A 44 1.31 4.73 -1.48
CA MET A 44 2.42 5.68 -1.27
C MET A 44 2.01 7.16 -1.38
N SER A 45 0.74 7.44 -1.73
CA SER A 45 0.19 8.80 -1.83
C SER A 45 -0.70 9.18 -0.63
N THR A 46 -1.46 8.21 -0.12
CA THR A 46 -2.49 8.43 0.93
C THR A 46 -2.21 7.68 2.23
N PHE A 47 -1.24 6.78 2.24
CA PHE A 47 -0.84 5.97 3.39
C PHE A 47 -1.94 5.05 3.97
N LEU A 48 -2.97 4.77 3.17
CA LEU A 48 -4.01 3.79 3.48
C LEU A 48 -3.54 2.36 3.13
N GLY A 49 -3.81 1.40 4.01
CA GLY A 49 -3.52 -0.02 3.84
C GLY A 49 -4.69 -0.81 3.26
N PHE A 50 -4.41 -1.68 2.28
CA PHE A 50 -5.40 -2.52 1.63
C PHE A 50 -4.93 -3.96 1.51
N CYS A 51 -5.83 -4.93 1.63
CA CYS A 51 -5.55 -6.30 1.25
C CYS A 51 -5.59 -6.47 -0.29
N ARG A 52 -5.24 -7.66 -0.78
CA ARG A 52 -5.10 -7.94 -2.22
C ARG A 52 -6.39 -7.74 -3.03
N SER A 53 -7.57 -8.04 -2.49
CA SER A 53 -8.84 -7.83 -3.20
C SER A 53 -9.22 -6.34 -3.23
N HIS A 54 -9.01 -5.63 -2.13
CA HIS A 54 -9.40 -4.22 -1.98
C HIS A 54 -8.47 -3.24 -2.68
N VAL A 55 -7.17 -3.55 -2.82
CA VAL A 55 -6.22 -2.66 -3.51
C VAL A 55 -6.62 -2.42 -4.97
N GLN A 56 -7.15 -3.45 -5.65
CA GLN A 56 -7.58 -3.32 -7.04
C GLN A 56 -8.81 -2.41 -7.17
N LEU A 57 -9.75 -2.51 -6.23
CA LEU A 57 -10.91 -1.62 -6.18
C LEU A 57 -10.48 -0.18 -5.90
N TYR A 58 -9.55 0.02 -4.98
CA TYR A 58 -9.02 1.35 -4.67
C TYR A 58 -8.28 1.98 -5.86
N PHE A 59 -7.47 1.20 -6.58
CA PHE A 59 -6.81 1.65 -7.81
C PHE A 59 -7.84 2.10 -8.85
N ARG A 60 -8.89 1.31 -9.11
CA ARG A 60 -9.94 1.67 -10.09
C ARG A 60 -10.66 2.97 -9.73
N LYS A 61 -10.82 3.27 -8.43
CA LYS A 61 -11.50 4.49 -7.95
C LYS A 61 -10.62 5.74 -7.93
N THR A 62 -9.32 5.59 -7.70
CA THR A 62 -8.41 6.73 -7.41
C THR A 62 -7.29 6.92 -8.41
N SER A 63 -7.03 5.93 -9.26
CA SER A 63 -5.87 5.88 -10.16
C SER A 63 -4.53 6.03 -9.42
N ASN A 64 -4.47 5.64 -8.15
CA ASN A 64 -3.23 5.50 -7.39
C ASN A 64 -2.65 4.11 -7.62
N SER A 65 -1.53 4.02 -8.34
CA SER A 65 -0.95 2.77 -8.83
C SER A 65 0.25 2.27 -8.02
N LEU A 66 0.84 3.10 -7.16
CA LEU A 66 2.01 2.73 -6.36
C LEU A 66 1.64 2.39 -4.92
N PHE A 67 2.03 1.18 -4.53
CA PHE A 67 1.80 0.62 -3.20
C PHE A 67 3.08 -0.03 -2.69
N LEU A 68 3.35 0.16 -1.40
CA LEU A 68 4.34 -0.61 -0.67
C LEU A 68 3.69 -1.90 -0.18
N HIS A 69 4.18 -3.04 -0.66
CA HIS A 69 3.69 -4.35 -0.22
C HIS A 69 4.45 -4.81 1.03
N LEU A 70 3.73 -4.89 2.15
CA LEU A 70 4.21 -5.36 3.43
C LEU A 70 3.76 -6.80 3.64
N LYS A 71 4.73 -7.71 3.78
CA LYS A 71 4.48 -9.10 4.15
C LYS A 71 5.39 -9.48 5.32
N ARG A 72 4.77 -9.88 6.42
CA ARG A 72 5.45 -10.21 7.68
C ARG A 72 5.39 -11.71 7.89
N TYR A 73 6.54 -12.30 8.20
CA TYR A 73 6.66 -13.69 8.57
C TYR A 73 7.05 -13.77 10.04
N LYS A 74 6.35 -14.56 10.83
CA LYS A 74 6.76 -14.87 12.20
C LYS A 74 8.03 -15.71 12.15
N LYS A 75 9.14 -15.16 12.66
CA LYS A 75 10.31 -15.98 13.01
C LYS A 75 9.95 -16.78 14.26
N ARG A 76 10.23 -18.09 14.21
CA ARG A 76 10.27 -18.95 15.40
C ARG A 76 11.55 -18.67 16.19
#